data_AF-A0A8H7UQH3-F1
#
_entry.id   AF-A0A8H7UQH3-F1
#
_cell.length_a   1.000
_cell.length_b   1.000
_cell.length_c   1.000
_cell.angle_alpha   90.00
_cell.angle_beta   90.00
_cell.angle_gamma   90.00
#
_symmetry.space_group_name_H-M   'P 1'
#
loop_
_entity.id
_entity.type
_entity.pdbx_description
1 polymer ?
#
loop_
_entity_poly.entity_id
_entity_poly.type
_entity_poly.pdbx_seq_one_letter_code
_entity_poly.pdbx_strand_id
1 'polypeptide(L)' 'MSLVNRPNNIAAQQRFFQAPSNTLLFLRGPRDKLFVYTTFLVLGTGVAGSLWGAINMARGNK' A
#
# COMPACT_ATOMS: atom_id res chain seq x y z
N MET A 1 30.81 9.72 16.37
CA MET A 1 30.10 10.92 15.85
C MET A 1 29.77 10.65 14.39
N SER A 2 28.49 10.68 13.98
CA SER A 2 28.09 10.39 12.59
C SER A 2 28.66 11.46 11.66
N LEU A 3 29.36 11.05 10.60
CA LEU A 3 29.95 11.92 9.57
C LEU A 3 28.90 12.56 8.64
N VAL A 4 27.62 12.20 8.80
CA VAL A 4 26.52 12.65 7.95
C VAL A 4 25.49 13.36 8.81
N ASN A 5 25.24 14.64 8.51
CA ASN A 5 24.11 15.38 9.06
C ASN A 5 22.81 14.80 8.48
N ARG A 6 22.05 14.08 9.31
CA ARG A 6 20.67 13.70 8.99
C ARG A 6 19.74 14.60 9.80
N PRO A 7 19.05 15.57 9.17
CA PRO A 7 18.09 16.40 9.89
C PRO A 7 16.98 15.53 10.48
N ASN A 8 16.63 15.79 11.74
CA ASN A 8 15.53 15.12 12.41
C ASN A 8 14.19 15.71 11.93
N ASN A 9 13.47 14.97 11.10
CA ASN A 9 12.19 15.38 10.54
C ASN A 9 10.97 14.82 11.29
N ILE A 10 11.17 14.17 12.45
CA ILE A 10 10.09 13.48 13.17
C ILE A 10 8.97 14.45 13.58
N ALA A 11 9.32 15.63 14.12
CA ALA A 11 8.32 16.63 14.52
C ALA A 11 7.47 17.13 13.32
N ALA A 12 8.09 17.26 12.14
CA ALA A 12 7.38 17.65 10.92
C ALA A 12 6.43 16.52 10.45
N GLN A 13 6.88 15.27 10.49
CA GLN A 13 6.06 14.11 10.16
C GLN A 13 4.89 13.95 11.14
N GLN A 14 5.12 14.11 12.45
CA GLN A 14 4.07 14.06 13.47
C GLN A 14 2.98 15.09 13.19
N ARG A 15 3.35 16.36 12.96
CA ARG A 15 2.38 17.41 12.60
C ARG A 15 1.60 17.06 11.33
N PHE A 16 2.29 16.55 10.31
CA PHE A 16 1.66 16.17 9.04
C PHE A 16 0.67 15.01 9.19
N PHE A 17 1.02 13.94 9.92
CA PHE A 17 0.19 12.75 10.09
C PHE A 17 -0.89 12.89 11.18
N GLN A 18 -0.74 13.85 12.11
CA GLN A 18 -1.70 14.08 13.21
C GLN A 18 -2.65 15.25 12.94
N ALA A 19 -2.41 16.10 11.93
CA ALA A 19 -3.37 17.16 11.57
C ALA A 19 -4.78 16.58 11.30
N PRO A 20 -5.87 17.31 11.59
CA PRO A 20 -7.21 16.88 11.21
C PRO A 20 -7.29 16.64 9.69
N SER A 21 -7.74 15.46 9.28
CA SER A 21 -7.86 15.10 7.87
C SER A 21 -8.95 14.05 7.67
N ASN A 22 -9.63 14.12 6.52
CA ASN A 22 -10.56 13.10 6.06
C ASN A 22 -9.87 11.97 5.26
N THR A 23 -8.55 12.02 5.12
CA THR A 23 -7.77 10.97 4.45
C THR A 23 -7.48 9.83 5.41
N LEU A 24 -7.73 8.59 4.98
CA LEU A 24 -7.32 7.39 5.71
C LEU A 24 -5.80 7.40 5.94
N LEU A 25 -5.38 6.91 7.12
CA LEU A 25 -3.97 6.96 7.54
C LEU A 25 -3.02 6.31 6.52
N PHE A 26 -3.41 5.17 5.94
CA PHE A 26 -2.61 4.44 4.97
C PHE A 26 -2.57 5.07 3.56
N LEU A 27 -3.30 6.18 3.33
CA LEU A 27 -3.26 6.94 2.07
C LEU A 27 -2.71 8.36 2.26
N ARG A 28 -2.23 8.66 3.46
CA ARG A 28 -1.98 10.04 3.89
C ARG A 28 -0.62 10.56 3.40
N GLY A 29 0.39 9.71 3.34
CA GLY A 29 1.69 10.07 2.80
C GLY A 29 1.66 10.30 1.29
N PRO A 30 2.53 11.16 0.77
CA PRO A 30 2.57 11.49 -0.66
C PRO A 30 2.92 10.29 -1.55
N ARG A 31 3.63 9.30 -1.00
CA ARG A 31 4.01 8.07 -1.71
C ARG A 31 3.12 6.88 -1.37
N ASP A 32 2.31 6.97 -0.32
CA ASP A 32 1.52 5.84 0.18
C ASP A 32 0.55 5.34 -0.89
N LYS A 33 -0.03 6.25 -1.68
CA LYS A 33 -0.91 5.90 -2.81
C LYS A 33 -0.25 4.94 -3.79
N LEU A 34 1.02 5.13 -4.11
CA LEU A 34 1.75 4.25 -5.02
C LEU A 34 1.86 2.84 -4.42
N PHE A 35 2.25 2.73 -3.15
CA PHE A 35 2.39 1.45 -2.46
C PHE A 35 1.05 0.74 -2.26
N VAL A 36 0.01 1.47 -1.89
CA VAL A 36 -1.32 0.92 -1.68
C VAL A 36 -1.91 0.42 -3.00
N TYR A 37 -1.86 1.21 -4.08
CA TYR A 37 -2.41 0.79 -5.36
C TYR A 37 -1.64 -0.37 -5.99
N THR A 38 -0.31 -0.39 -5.88
CA THR A 38 0.49 -1.53 -6.35
C THR A 38 0.18 -2.80 -5.56
N THR A 39 0.00 -2.70 -4.24
CA THR A 39 -0.40 -3.84 -3.40
C THR A 39 -1.78 -4.38 -3.81
N PHE A 40 -2.77 -3.49 -3.97
CA PHE A 40 -4.11 -3.90 -4.42
C PHE A 40 -4.10 -4.51 -5.82
N LEU A 41 -3.22 -4.04 -6.72
CA LEU A 41 -3.06 -4.63 -8.04
C LEU A 41 -2.55 -6.07 -7.95
N VAL A 42 -1.47 -6.31 -7.21
CA VAL A 42 -0.89 -7.65 -7.05
C VAL A 42 -1.89 -8.62 -6.40
N LEU A 43 -2.53 -8.19 -5.31
CA LEU A 43 -3.51 -9.01 -4.60
C LEU A 43 -4.75 -9.26 -5.47
N GLY A 44 -5.27 -8.23 -6.14
CA GLY A 44 -6.42 -8.33 -7.03
C GLY A 44 -6.17 -9.30 -8.18
N THR A 45 -5.00 -9.22 -8.83
CA THR A 45 -4.61 -10.18 -9.88
C THR A 45 -4.51 -11.60 -9.33
N GLY A 46 -3.89 -11.78 -8.15
CA GLY A 46 -3.78 -13.10 -7.51
C GLY A 46 -5.14 -13.72 -7.19
N VAL A 47 -6.07 -12.94 -6.62
CA VAL A 47 -7.43 -13.39 -6.30
C VAL A 47 -8.23 -13.69 -7.56
N ALA A 48 -8.15 -12.84 -8.58
CA ALA A 48 -8.87 -13.07 -9.84
C ALA A 48 -8.35 -14.33 -10.56
N GLY A 49 -7.02 -14.52 -10.59
CA GLY A 49 -6.39 -15.70 -11.18
C GLY A 49 -6.73 -16.99 -10.45
N SER A 50 -6.70 -16.98 -9.12
CA SER A 50 -7.05 -18.16 -8.31
C SER A 50 -8.52 -18.53 -8.46
N LEU A 51 -9.42 -17.54 -8.48
CA LEU A 51 -10.85 -17.77 -8.71
C LEU A 51 -11.10 -18.32 -10.11
N TRP A 52 -10.45 -17.77 -11.14
CA TRP A 52 -10.55 -18.28 -12.51
C TRP A 52 -10.08 -19.73 -12.61
N GLY A 53 -8.93 -20.06 -12.01
CA GLY A 53 -8.44 -21.44 -11.91
C GLY A 53 -9.43 -22.37 -11.20
N ALA A 54 -10.01 -21.93 -10.08
CA ALA A 54 -11.02 -22.69 -9.35
C ALA A 54 -12.27 -22.97 -10.20
N ILE A 55 -12.73 -21.99 -10.98
CA ILE A 55 -13.88 -22.15 -11.89
C ILE A 55 -13.56 -23.17 -12.99
N ASN A 56 -12.35 -23.12 -13.57
CA ASN A 56 -11.95 -24.10 -14.60
C ASN A 56 -11.85 -25.52 -14.02
N MET A 57 -11.26 -25.67 -12.83
CA MET A 57 -11.22 -26.96 -12.11
C MET A 57 -12.64 -27.51 -11.86
N ALA A 58 -13.56 -26.67 -11.39
CA ALA A 58 -14.95 -27.06 -11.16
C ALA A 58 -15.69 -27.44 -12.46
N ARG A 59 -15.31 -26.86 -13.60
CA ARG A 59 -15.86 -27.19 -14.92
C ARG A 59 -15.19 -28.39 -15.60
N GLY A 60 -14.10 -28.92 -15.02
CA GLY A 60 -13.30 -29.99 -15.63
C GLY A 60 -12.45 -29.52 -16.82
N ASN A 61 -12.28 -28.21 -16.99
CA ASN A 61 -11.40 -27.63 -17.99
C ASN A 61 -9.97 -27.67 -17.45
N LYS A 62 -9.02 -28.20 -18.24
CA LYS A 62 -7.59 -28.23 -17.92
C LYS A 62 -6.93 -26.90 -18.24
#